data_AF-A0A2D6AJ55-F1
#
_entry.id   AF-A0A2D6AJ55-F1
#
_cell.length_a   1.000
_cell.length_b   1.000
_cell.length_c   1.000
_cell.angle_alpha   90.00
_cell.angle_beta   90.00
_cell.angle_gamma   90.00
#
_symmetry.space_group_name_H-M   'P 1'
#
loop_
_entity.id
_entity.type
_entity.pdbx_description
1 polymer ?
#
loop_
_entity_poly.entity_id
_entity_poly.type
_entity_poly.pdbx_seq_one_letter_code
_entity_poly.pdbx_strand_id
1 'polypeptide(L)'
;MHYKRIMKEKTPDTIYSHQEINDLRGYIVYGLFDKNNKALYVGMSTDGVARPISKSHEQLKEINPGDCLKIWKMPNYDYAVSFEKELIEEYKPCRNKTGVVPVKDRKKTEALCRGCGEEFTKKTQWQRFCSSKCRSRKWEKDNPRMKTKGMCPVCKETSFIVNDRYVCCGAIIAK
;
A
#
# COMPACT_ATOMS: atom_id res chain seq x y z
N MET A 1 -27.68 5.26 -15.77
CA MET A 1 -26.44 4.88 -16.49
C MET A 1 -26.29 3.36 -16.42
N HIS A 2 -26.58 2.64 -17.51
CA HIS A 2 -26.33 1.20 -17.60
C HIS A 2 -24.94 0.97 -18.16
N TYR A 3 -23.93 0.77 -17.31
CA TYR A 3 -22.62 0.33 -17.78
C TYR A 3 -22.63 -1.18 -18.01
N LYS A 4 -22.12 -1.59 -19.19
CA LYS A 4 -21.98 -3.00 -19.56
C LYS A 4 -21.09 -3.69 -18.53
N ARG A 5 -21.71 -4.54 -17.71
CA ARG A 5 -21.09 -5.51 -16.82
C ARG A 5 -20.20 -6.43 -17.67
N ILE A 6 -18.89 -6.20 -17.70
CA ILE A 6 -17.97 -7.26 -18.12
C ILE A 6 -17.87 -8.21 -16.93
N MET A 7 -18.85 -9.12 -16.79
CA MET A 7 -18.72 -10.23 -15.85
C MET A 7 -17.93 -11.33 -16.53
N LYS A 8 -16.64 -11.42 -16.23
CA LYS A 8 -15.95 -12.69 -16.39
C LYS A 8 -16.08 -13.44 -15.07
N GLU A 9 -16.92 -14.46 -15.07
CA GLU A 9 -16.98 -15.44 -13.99
C GLU A 9 -15.91 -16.49 -14.26
N LYS A 10 -15.01 -16.69 -13.31
CA LYS A 10 -13.96 -17.69 -13.39
C LYS A 10 -13.91 -18.45 -12.07
N THR A 11 -13.54 -19.73 -12.12
CA THR A 11 -13.12 -20.42 -10.91
C THR A 11 -11.76 -19.86 -10.49
N PRO A 12 -11.43 -19.82 -9.19
CA PRO A 12 -10.13 -19.31 -8.75
C PRO A 12 -8.92 -20.07 -9.31
N ASP A 13 -9.11 -21.34 -9.69
CA ASP A 13 -8.09 -22.18 -10.33
C ASP A 13 -7.96 -21.92 -11.85
N THR A 14 -8.74 -20.99 -12.40
CA THR A 14 -8.66 -20.67 -13.83
C THR A 14 -7.32 -19.99 -14.14
N ILE A 15 -6.60 -20.54 -15.12
CA ILE A 15 -5.43 -19.90 -15.71
C ILE A 15 -5.90 -18.71 -16.57
N TYR A 16 -5.46 -17.50 -16.23
CA TYR A 16 -5.66 -16.31 -17.06
C TYR A 16 -4.62 -16.27 -18.18
N SER A 17 -5.05 -15.99 -19.41
CA SER A 17 -4.11 -15.70 -20.49
C SER A 17 -3.40 -14.37 -20.25
N HIS A 18 -2.23 -14.19 -20.88
CA HIS A 18 -1.48 -12.93 -20.79
C HIS A 18 -2.31 -11.72 -21.27
N GLN A 19 -3.11 -11.89 -22.33
CA GLN A 19 -4.01 -10.87 -22.84
C GLN A 19 -5.07 -10.51 -21.79
N GLU A 20 -5.68 -11.50 -21.12
CA GLU A 20 -6.68 -11.24 -20.08
C GLU A 20 -6.12 -10.50 -18.88
N ILE A 21 -4.88 -10.82 -18.48
CA ILE A 21 -4.18 -10.07 -17.43
C ILE A 21 -3.99 -8.61 -17.85
N ASN A 22 -3.56 -8.37 -19.08
CA ASN A 22 -3.39 -7.02 -19.63
C ASN A 22 -4.73 -6.27 -19.71
N ASP A 23 -5.78 -6.94 -20.17
CA ASP A 23 -7.13 -6.36 -20.26
C ASP A 23 -7.70 -6.01 -18.89
N LEU A 24 -7.26 -6.70 -17.84
CA LEU A 24 -7.68 -6.45 -16.45
C LEU A 24 -6.69 -5.57 -15.67
N ARG A 25 -5.70 -4.94 -16.32
CA ARG A 25 -4.86 -3.91 -15.69
C ARG A 25 -5.70 -2.69 -15.27
N GLY A 26 -5.26 -2.05 -14.18
CA GLY A 26 -5.88 -0.86 -13.60
C GLY A 26 -6.80 -1.20 -12.42
N TYR A 27 -7.83 -0.38 -12.23
CA TYR A 27 -8.75 -0.51 -11.11
C TYR A 27 -9.73 -1.66 -11.34
N ILE A 28 -9.77 -2.60 -10.40
CA ILE A 28 -10.76 -3.69 -10.39
C ILE A 28 -11.39 -3.81 -9.01
N VAL A 29 -12.63 -4.26 -8.98
CA VAL A 29 -13.28 -4.86 -7.82
C VAL A 29 -13.42 -6.35 -8.09
N TYR A 30 -13.26 -7.18 -7.08
CA TYR A 30 -13.41 -8.62 -7.19
C TYR A 30 -14.16 -9.17 -5.98
N GLY A 31 -14.85 -10.29 -6.17
CA GLY A 31 -15.56 -10.98 -5.11
C GLY A 31 -15.39 -12.48 -5.23
N LEU A 32 -15.14 -13.15 -4.10
CA LEU A 32 -15.17 -14.60 -3.98
C LEU A 32 -16.58 -15.01 -3.53
N PHE A 33 -17.21 -15.90 -4.26
CA PHE A 33 -18.55 -16.43 -3.98
C PHE A 33 -18.47 -17.95 -3.85
N ASP A 34 -19.28 -18.51 -2.96
CA ASP A 34 -19.42 -19.95 -2.87
C ASP A 34 -20.26 -20.53 -4.02
N LYS A 35 -20.37 -21.85 -4.08
CA LYS A 35 -21.19 -22.59 -5.06
C LYS A 35 -22.70 -22.21 -5.06
N ASN A 36 -23.20 -21.57 -4.01
CA ASN A 36 -24.57 -21.09 -3.90
C ASN A 36 -24.69 -19.60 -4.21
N ASN A 37 -23.65 -18.99 -4.80
CA ASN A 37 -23.57 -17.58 -5.12
C ASN A 37 -23.68 -16.66 -3.89
N LYS A 38 -23.28 -17.14 -2.70
CA LYS A 38 -23.12 -16.30 -1.50
C LYS A 38 -21.72 -15.69 -1.48
N ALA A 39 -21.64 -14.36 -1.31
CA ALA A 39 -20.34 -13.70 -1.23
C ALA A 39 -19.60 -14.10 0.07
N LEU A 40 -18.38 -14.59 -0.09
CA LEU A 40 -17.46 -14.89 1.01
C LEU A 40 -16.57 -13.68 1.30
N TYR A 41 -16.09 -13.01 0.25
CA TYR A 41 -15.20 -11.85 0.34
C TYR A 41 -15.42 -10.92 -0.85
N VAL A 42 -15.26 -9.62 -0.64
CA VAL A 42 -15.21 -8.58 -1.66
C VAL A 42 -13.99 -7.71 -1.40
N GLY A 43 -13.23 -7.39 -2.44
CA GLY A 43 -12.05 -6.53 -2.35
C GLY A 43 -11.81 -5.74 -3.62
N MET A 44 -10.95 -4.73 -3.54
CA MET A 44 -10.46 -4.00 -4.72
C MET A 44 -8.93 -4.08 -4.90
N SER A 45 -8.49 -3.79 -6.12
CA SER A 45 -7.09 -3.71 -6.53
C SER A 45 -6.87 -2.53 -7.47
N THR A 46 -5.76 -1.84 -7.31
CA THR A 46 -5.31 -0.76 -8.20
C THR A 46 -4.40 -1.26 -9.33
N ASP A 47 -3.97 -2.52 -9.24
CA ASP A 47 -3.01 -3.14 -10.17
C ASP A 47 -3.59 -4.41 -10.81
N GLY A 48 -4.89 -4.36 -11.14
CA GLY A 48 -5.60 -5.46 -11.78
C GLY A 48 -5.65 -6.73 -10.95
N VAL A 49 -5.56 -7.87 -11.64
CA VAL A 49 -5.75 -9.21 -11.05
C VAL A 49 -4.59 -9.71 -10.18
N ALA A 50 -3.47 -9.00 -10.12
CA ALA A 50 -2.31 -9.43 -9.34
C ALA A 50 -2.65 -9.71 -7.87
N ARG A 51 -3.52 -8.88 -7.28
CA ARG A 51 -3.97 -9.04 -5.89
C ARG A 51 -4.86 -10.27 -5.66
N PRO A 52 -5.98 -10.49 -6.38
CA PRO A 52 -6.83 -11.65 -6.15
C PRO A 52 -6.19 -13.00 -6.49
N ILE A 53 -5.20 -13.05 -7.38
CA ILE A 53 -4.50 -14.32 -7.70
C ILE A 53 -3.23 -14.53 -6.87
N SER A 54 -2.86 -13.56 -6.02
CA SER A 54 -1.62 -13.67 -5.23
C SER A 54 -1.76 -14.76 -4.16
N LYS A 55 -0.73 -15.61 -4.05
CA LYS A 55 -0.60 -16.60 -2.95
C LYS A 55 -0.55 -15.95 -1.56
N SER A 56 -0.19 -14.67 -1.47
CA SER A 56 -0.15 -13.92 -0.21
C SER A 56 -1.53 -13.42 0.23
N HIS A 57 -2.58 -13.57 -0.59
CA HIS A 57 -3.89 -13.02 -0.30
C HIS A 57 -4.64 -13.84 0.75
N GLU A 58 -4.54 -13.44 2.03
CA GLU A 58 -5.08 -14.19 3.18
C GLU A 58 -6.56 -14.61 3.04
N GLN A 59 -7.41 -13.73 2.50
CA GLN A 59 -8.86 -13.99 2.39
C GLN A 59 -9.23 -15.02 1.30
N LEU A 60 -8.28 -15.32 0.41
CA LEU A 60 -8.44 -16.22 -0.73
C LEU A 60 -7.59 -17.49 -0.58
N LYS A 61 -7.06 -17.79 0.62
CA LYS A 61 -6.31 -19.04 0.86
C LYS A 61 -7.22 -20.25 1.02
N GLU A 62 -8.46 -20.03 1.47
CA GLU A 62 -9.46 -21.07 1.71
C GLU A 62 -10.51 -21.00 0.60
N ILE A 63 -10.17 -21.55 -0.56
CA ILE A 63 -11.07 -21.68 -1.71
C ILE A 63 -11.50 -23.14 -1.80
N ASN A 64 -12.80 -23.38 -1.83
CA ASN A 64 -13.36 -24.72 -1.99
C ASN A 64 -13.66 -24.99 -3.47
N PRO A 65 -13.63 -26.28 -3.89
CA PRO A 65 -14.12 -26.66 -5.20
C PRO A 65 -15.56 -26.15 -5.42
N GLY A 66 -15.77 -25.42 -6.52
CA GLY A 66 -17.06 -24.82 -6.88
C GLY A 66 -17.23 -23.35 -6.46
N ASP A 67 -16.31 -22.80 -5.66
CA ASP A 67 -16.27 -21.36 -5.43
C ASP A 67 -15.90 -20.63 -6.75
N CYS A 68 -16.39 -19.40 -6.91
CA CYS A 68 -16.14 -18.58 -8.08
C CYS A 68 -15.58 -17.20 -7.72
N LEU A 69 -14.60 -16.76 -8.50
CA LEU A 69 -14.05 -15.41 -8.45
C LEU A 69 -14.72 -14.57 -9.54
N LYS A 70 -15.43 -13.52 -9.13
CA LYS A 70 -16.03 -12.53 -10.01
C LYS A 70 -15.15 -11.29 -10.02
N ILE A 71 -14.88 -10.74 -11.20
CA ILE A 71 -14.02 -9.56 -11.37
C ILE A 71 -14.76 -8.52 -12.20
N TRP A 72 -14.76 -7.28 -11.73
CA TRP A 72 -15.34 -6.11 -12.39
C TRP A 72 -14.26 -5.05 -12.61
N LYS A 73 -14.06 -4.66 -13.87
CA LYS A 73 -13.14 -3.58 -14.22
C LYS A 73 -13.80 -2.20 -14.01
N MET A 74 -13.06 -1.29 -13.39
CA MET A 74 -13.53 0.03 -13.00
C MET A 74 -12.83 1.13 -13.80
N PRO A 75 -13.52 2.25 -14.10
CA PRO A 75 -12.93 3.34 -14.87
C PRO A 75 -11.88 4.13 -14.07
N ASN A 76 -12.03 4.22 -12.75
CA ASN A 76 -11.15 4.98 -11.86
C ASN A 76 -11.21 4.45 -10.41
N TYR A 77 -10.35 5.00 -9.56
CA TYR A 77 -10.21 4.65 -8.16
C TYR A 77 -11.48 4.93 -7.34
N ASP A 78 -12.04 6.14 -7.43
CA ASP A 78 -13.19 6.56 -6.62
C ASP A 78 -14.43 5.67 -6.88
N TYR A 79 -14.63 5.28 -8.13
CA TYR A 79 -15.69 4.36 -8.52
C TYR A 79 -15.43 2.95 -8.00
N ALA A 80 -14.19 2.46 -8.03
CA ALA A 80 -13.85 1.17 -7.45
C ALA A 80 -14.11 1.11 -5.93
N VAL A 81 -13.75 2.18 -5.20
CA VAL A 81 -14.01 2.29 -3.76
C VAL A 81 -15.51 2.31 -3.47
N SER A 82 -16.28 3.10 -4.23
CA SER A 82 -17.73 3.21 -4.05
C SER A 82 -18.42 1.88 -4.33
N PHE A 83 -18.05 1.22 -5.43
CA PHE A 83 -18.62 -0.06 -5.82
C PHE A 83 -18.23 -1.21 -4.89
N GLU A 84 -16.99 -1.26 -4.40
CA GLU A 84 -16.58 -2.21 -3.34
C GLU A 84 -17.47 -2.05 -2.10
N LYS A 85 -17.72 -0.80 -1.68
CA LYS A 85 -18.57 -0.50 -0.52
C LYS A 85 -20.02 -0.96 -0.73
N GLU A 86 -20.60 -0.68 -1.90
CA GLU A 86 -21.95 -1.13 -2.28
C GLU A 86 -22.08 -2.66 -2.20
N LEU A 87 -21.12 -3.39 -2.78
CA LEU A 87 -21.13 -4.87 -2.74
C LEU A 87 -20.95 -5.41 -1.31
N ILE A 88 -20.13 -4.78 -0.48
CA ILE A 88 -19.98 -5.18 0.92
C ILE A 88 -21.28 -4.97 1.69
N GLU A 89 -21.98 -3.87 1.45
CA GLU A 89 -23.27 -3.55 2.09
C GLU A 89 -24.40 -4.48 1.62
N GLU A 90 -24.47 -4.75 0.31
CA GLU A 90 -25.46 -5.63 -0.31
C GLU A 90 -25.27 -7.09 0.13
N TYR A 91 -24.07 -7.64 -0.02
CA TYR A 91 -23.84 -9.07 0.17
C TYR A 91 -23.44 -9.46 1.60
N LYS A 92 -23.01 -8.49 2.43
CA LYS A 92 -22.52 -8.72 3.80
C LYS A 92 -21.54 -9.91 3.90
N PRO A 93 -20.48 -9.94 3.08
CA PRO A 93 -19.56 -11.07 2.99
C PRO A 93 -18.90 -11.36 4.35
N CYS A 94 -18.92 -12.61 4.79
CA CYS A 94 -18.48 -12.99 6.13
C CYS A 94 -16.97 -12.83 6.37
N ARG A 95 -16.14 -12.81 5.31
CA ARG A 95 -14.68 -12.64 5.41
C ARG A 95 -14.22 -11.20 5.24
N ASN A 96 -15.08 -10.29 4.78
CA ASN A 96 -14.80 -8.88 4.98
C ASN A 96 -14.86 -8.65 6.47
N LYS A 97 -13.72 -8.35 7.09
CA LYS A 97 -13.68 -7.92 8.48
C LYS A 97 -14.46 -6.60 8.55
N THR A 98 -15.78 -6.68 8.69
CA THR A 98 -16.69 -5.58 8.98
C THR A 98 -16.43 -5.20 10.43
N GLY A 99 -15.30 -4.54 10.57
CA GLY A 99 -14.64 -4.31 11.80
C GLY A 99 -13.55 -3.35 11.43
N VAL A 100 -13.95 -2.08 11.25
CA VAL A 100 -13.25 -1.08 12.05
C VAL A 100 -13.31 -1.68 13.45
N VAL A 101 -12.29 -2.45 13.84
CA VAL A 101 -12.12 -2.80 15.23
C VAL A 101 -12.14 -1.41 15.83
N PRO A 102 -13.19 -1.02 16.59
CA PRO A 102 -13.27 0.33 17.13
C PRO A 102 -11.90 0.52 17.73
N VAL A 103 -11.17 1.55 17.27
CA VAL A 103 -9.76 1.73 17.63
C VAL A 103 -9.80 1.81 19.15
N LYS A 104 -9.62 0.68 19.83
CA LYS A 104 -9.83 0.58 21.26
C LYS A 104 -8.91 1.63 21.80
N ASP A 105 -9.49 2.65 22.45
CA ASP A 105 -8.79 3.89 22.79
C ASP A 105 -7.39 3.56 23.24
N ARG A 106 -6.45 3.67 22.30
CA ARG A 106 -5.14 3.06 22.51
C ARG A 106 -4.52 3.99 23.52
N LYS A 107 -4.36 3.51 24.77
CA LYS A 107 -3.94 4.32 25.91
C LYS A 107 -2.81 5.23 25.44
N LYS A 108 -3.11 6.52 25.34
CA LYS A 108 -2.17 7.54 24.89
C LYS A 108 -1.00 7.47 25.86
N THR A 109 0.16 7.08 25.36
CA THR A 109 1.37 6.99 26.17
C THR A 109 2.16 8.27 25.96
N GLU A 110 2.36 9.00 27.04
CA GLU A 110 3.25 10.15 27.09
C GLU A 110 4.69 9.66 27.01
N ALA A 111 5.55 10.44 26.34
CA ALA A 111 6.97 10.21 26.33
C ALA A 111 7.73 11.49 25.97
N LEU A 112 9.02 11.50 26.30
CA LEU A 112 9.94 12.57 25.90
C LEU A 112 10.42 12.39 24.46
N CYS A 113 10.41 13.47 23.70
CA CYS A 113 10.93 13.51 22.34
C CYS A 113 12.45 13.37 22.33
N ARG A 114 13.00 12.41 21.57
CA ARG A 114 14.47 12.24 21.44
C ARG A 114 15.18 13.36 20.67
N GLY A 115 14.43 14.31 20.11
CA GLY A 115 14.95 15.45 19.35
C GLY A 115 14.99 16.75 20.16
N CYS A 116 13.88 17.14 20.78
CA CYS A 116 13.76 18.38 21.56
C CYS A 116 13.71 18.19 23.08
N GLY A 117 13.48 16.96 23.58
CA GLY A 117 13.32 16.70 25.01
C GLY A 117 11.90 16.94 25.55
N GLU A 118 11.01 17.59 24.80
CA GLU A 118 9.64 17.89 25.24
C GLU A 118 8.76 16.64 25.31
N GLU A 119 7.80 16.64 26.23
CA GLU A 119 6.77 15.62 26.36
C GLU A 119 5.79 15.66 25.18
N PHE A 120 5.40 14.49 24.69
CA PHE A 120 4.39 14.36 23.64
C PHE A 120 3.61 13.04 23.74
N THR A 121 2.40 13.07 23.20
CA THR A 121 1.54 11.89 23.10
C THR A 121 1.89 11.05 21.88
N LYS A 122 2.32 9.80 22.10
CA LYS A 122 2.61 8.87 20.99
C LYS A 122 1.34 8.41 20.28
N LYS A 123 1.36 8.44 18.93
CA LYS A 123 0.35 7.81 18.07
C LYS A 123 0.61 6.32 17.84
N THR A 124 1.87 5.91 17.88
CA THR A 124 2.31 4.52 17.72
C THR A 124 3.41 4.21 18.73
N GLN A 125 3.53 2.93 19.14
CA GLN A 125 4.53 2.50 20.14
C GLN A 125 5.97 2.79 19.71
N TRP A 126 6.25 2.81 18.41
CA TRP A 126 7.57 3.05 17.83
C TRP A 126 7.88 4.54 17.58
N GLN A 127 6.94 5.45 17.84
CA GLN A 127 7.17 6.88 17.66
C GLN A 127 8.15 7.41 18.71
N ARG A 128 9.30 7.92 18.27
CA ARG A 128 10.40 8.46 19.13
C ARG A 128 10.52 9.98 19.12
N PHE A 129 9.78 10.65 18.25
CA PHE A 129 9.87 12.10 18.02
C PHE A 129 8.47 12.71 17.98
N CYS A 130 8.33 13.91 18.55
CA CYS A 130 7.08 14.66 18.53
C CYS A 130 6.71 15.15 17.12
N SER A 131 7.69 15.32 16.23
CA SER A 131 7.51 15.83 14.86
C SER A 131 8.57 15.30 13.89
N SER A 132 8.29 15.39 12.60
CA SER A 132 9.26 15.13 11.52
C SER A 132 10.50 16.03 11.64
N LYS A 133 10.31 17.30 12.03
CA LYS A 133 11.40 18.27 12.26
C LYS A 133 12.39 17.79 13.32
N CYS A 134 11.91 17.27 14.45
CA CYS A 134 12.77 16.71 15.50
C CYS A 134 13.53 15.46 15.03
N ARG A 135 12.88 14.60 14.22
CA ARG A 135 13.54 13.44 13.62
C ARG A 135 14.68 13.87 12.69
N SER A 136 14.44 14.81 11.79
CA SER A 136 15.46 15.31 10.85
C SER A 136 16.63 15.97 11.57
N ARG A 137 16.36 16.84 12.54
CA ARG A 137 17.42 17.49 13.34
C ARG A 137 18.29 16.48 14.09
N LYS A 138 17.67 15.48 14.73
CA LYS A 138 18.40 14.42 15.43
C LYS A 138 19.25 13.60 14.45
N TRP A 139 18.70 13.24 13.29
CA TRP A 139 19.43 12.53 12.25
C TRP A 139 20.63 13.34 11.72
N GLU A 140 20.47 14.64 11.44
CA GLU A 140 21.57 15.51 11.01
C GLU A 140 22.68 15.60 12.06
N LYS A 141 22.30 15.69 13.34
CA LYS A 141 23.26 15.73 14.47
C LYS A 141 24.01 14.41 14.60
N ASP A 142 23.31 13.29 14.46
CA ASP A 142 23.89 11.94 14.58
C ASP A 142 24.69 11.54 13.32
N ASN A 143 24.55 12.27 12.19
CA ASN A 143 25.22 12.00 10.92
C ASN A 143 25.95 13.24 10.36
N PRO A 144 26.96 13.78 11.07
CA PRO A 144 27.64 15.03 10.67
C PRO A 144 28.35 14.94 9.30
N ARG A 145 28.72 13.73 8.85
CA ARG A 145 29.44 13.48 7.59
C ARG A 145 28.64 13.83 6.33
N MET A 146 27.33 14.00 6.40
CA MET A 146 26.53 14.37 5.23
C MET A 146 26.54 15.87 4.91
N LYS A 147 27.18 16.71 5.74
CA LYS A 147 27.25 18.17 5.56
C LYS A 147 28.63 18.73 5.24
N THR A 148 29.66 17.89 5.10
CA THR A 148 30.94 18.39 4.60
C THR A 148 30.77 18.80 3.14
N LYS A 149 30.60 20.11 2.93
CA LYS A 149 30.84 20.74 1.63
C LYS A 149 32.28 20.39 1.26
N GLY A 150 32.44 19.51 0.29
CA GLY A 150 33.74 19.24 -0.33
C GLY A 150 33.86 20.10 -1.57
N MET A 151 35.07 20.53 -1.94
CA MET A 151 35.29 20.98 -3.31
C MET A 151 35.31 19.75 -4.22
N CYS A 152 34.60 19.81 -5.34
CA CYS A 152 34.74 18.80 -6.38
C CYS A 152 36.20 18.81 -6.88
N PRO A 153 36.90 17.66 -6.90
CA PRO A 153 38.29 17.64 -7.37
C PRO A 153 38.41 17.95 -8.87
N VAL A 154 37.32 17.81 -9.64
CA VAL A 154 37.30 18.02 -11.10
C VAL A 154 36.99 19.48 -11.44
N CYS A 155 35.84 20.00 -11.03
CA CYS A 155 35.40 21.35 -11.42
C CYS A 155 35.71 22.45 -10.39
N LYS A 156 36.21 22.10 -9.20
CA LYS A 156 36.44 23.02 -8.07
C LYS A 156 35.19 23.75 -7.54
N GLU A 157 34.00 23.42 -8.03
CA GLU A 157 32.74 23.94 -7.48
C GLU A 157 32.36 23.22 -6.17
N THR A 158 31.39 23.80 -5.46
CA THR A 158 30.89 23.26 -4.19
C THR A 158 30.16 21.94 -4.45
N SER A 159 30.68 20.83 -3.91
CA SER A 159 30.07 19.51 -4.00
C SER A 159 29.57 19.03 -2.65
N PHE A 160 28.60 18.11 -2.67
CA PHE A 160 28.12 17.42 -1.48
C PHE A 160 28.67 15.99 -1.49
N ILE A 161 29.28 15.57 -0.38
CA ILE A 161 29.71 14.18 -0.18
C ILE A 161 28.51 13.44 0.41
N VAL A 162 27.99 12.44 -0.31
CA VAL A 162 26.95 11.54 0.18
C VAL A 162 27.51 10.12 0.12
N ASN A 163 27.68 9.48 1.28
CA ASN A 163 28.20 8.12 1.40
C ASN A 163 29.55 7.90 0.67
N ASP A 164 30.55 8.75 0.94
CA ASP A 164 31.89 8.72 0.32
C ASP A 164 31.93 8.86 -1.21
N ARG A 165 30.81 9.29 -1.83
CA ARG A 165 30.72 9.63 -3.25
C ARG A 165 30.55 11.13 -3.41
N TYR A 166 31.33 11.71 -4.33
CA TYR A 166 31.19 13.11 -4.72
C TYR A 166 30.00 13.24 -5.66
N VAL A 167 29.00 14.02 -5.27
CA VAL A 167 27.93 14.43 -6.17
C VAL A 167 28.30 15.81 -6.70
N CYS A 168 28.91 15.86 -7.88
CA CYS A 168 29.16 17.11 -8.59
C CYS A 168 29.08 16.87 -10.10
N CYS A 169 28.56 17.86 -10.84
CA CYS A 169 28.57 17.89 -12.32
C CYS A 169 27.69 16.83 -13.04
N GLY A 170 26.60 16.36 -12.42
CA GLY A 170 25.68 15.42 -13.09
C GLY A 170 26.25 14.02 -13.37
N ALA A 171 27.46 13.72 -12.90
CA ALA A 171 28.09 12.41 -13.02
C ALA A 171 28.34 11.81 -11.63
N ILE A 172 27.87 10.58 -11.40
CA ILE A 172 28.21 9.81 -10.20
C ILE A 172 29.60 9.21 -10.44
N ILE A 173 30.64 9.81 -9.88
CA ILE A 173 31.99 9.26 -9.95
C ILE A 173 32.15 8.30 -8.77
N ALA A 174 32.23 7.00 -9.06
CA ALA A 174 32.66 6.00 -8.08
C ALA A 174 34.18 6.12 -7.88
N LYS A 175 34.63 6.02 -6.62
CA LYS A 175 36.05 5.82 -6.32
C LYS A 175 36.54 4.49 -6.89
#